data_AF-A0A1Q7FIF9-F1
#
_entry.id   AF-A0A1Q7FIF9-F1
#
_cell.length_a   1.000
_cell.length_b   1.000
_cell.length_c   1.000
_cell.angle_alpha   90.00
_cell.angle_beta   90.00
_cell.angle_gamma   90.00
#
_symmetry.space_group_name_H-M   'P 1'
#
loop_
_entity.id
_entity.type
_entity.pdbx_description
1 polymer ?
#
loop_
_entity_poly.entity_id
_entity_poly.type
_entity_poly.pdbx_seq_one_letter_code
_entity_poly.pdbx_strand_id
1 'polypeptide(L)'
;MAVIAAAVIIGLIAIWIIVTIPVWIAAKILTLGKAKFTRAMLVTAAGPIVYGIVFFIAAAVLTVALGNSTMPAIVAFILAFIAWIGVFKKGFATGWIRALAIAILATVVFAVIGVVITLIIQAIVPGAPPITPFPLQQV
;
A
#
# COMPACT_ATOMS: atom_id res chain seq x y z
N MET A 1 26.71 -14.45 -4.71
CA MET A 1 26.16 -13.06 -4.65
C MET A 1 25.18 -12.77 -5.78
N ALA A 2 25.54 -12.97 -7.05
CA ALA A 2 24.65 -12.67 -8.20
C ALA A 2 23.30 -13.42 -8.15
N VAL A 3 23.31 -14.72 -7.83
CA VAL A 3 22.08 -15.54 -7.72
C VAL A 3 21.14 -15.03 -6.61
N ILE A 4 21.71 -14.64 -5.47
CA ILE A 4 20.93 -14.11 -4.33
C ILE A 4 20.31 -12.76 -4.72
N ALA A 5 21.10 -11.86 -5.33
CA ALA A 5 20.60 -10.58 -5.79
C ALA A 5 19.46 -10.74 -6.82
N ALA A 6 19.59 -11.67 -7.77
CA ALA A 6 18.55 -11.98 -8.73
C ALA A 6 17.28 -12.50 -8.05
N ALA A 7 17.40 -13.42 -7.10
CA ALA A 7 16.26 -13.95 -6.34
C ALA A 7 15.53 -12.85 -5.56
N VAL A 8 16.26 -11.95 -4.91
CA VAL A 8 15.68 -10.80 -4.19
C VAL A 8 14.93 -9.86 -5.14
N ILE A 9 15.52 -9.51 -6.28
CA ILE A 9 14.88 -8.64 -7.27
C ILE A 9 13.61 -9.27 -7.81
N ILE A 10 13.64 -10.56 -8.17
CA ILE A 10 12.47 -11.29 -8.66
C ILE A 10 11.38 -11.33 -7.58
N GLY A 11 11.74 -11.61 -6.33
CA GLY A 11 10.82 -11.60 -5.20
C GLY A 11 10.17 -10.23 -4.99
N LEU A 12 10.94 -9.14 -5.07
CA LEU A 12 10.43 -7.76 -4.96
C LEU A 12 9.49 -7.40 -6.11
N ILE A 13 9.78 -7.83 -7.34
CA ILE A 13 8.89 -7.61 -8.48
C ILE A 13 7.60 -8.41 -8.31
N ALA A 14 7.71 -9.68 -7.90
CA ALA A 14 6.56 -10.55 -7.68
C ALA A 14 5.64 -9.98 -6.58
N ILE A 15 6.19 -9.56 -5.44
CA ILE A 15 5.39 -8.98 -4.35
C ILE A 15 4.75 -7.66 -4.76
N TRP A 16 5.44 -6.83 -5.56
CA TRP A 16 4.88 -5.59 -6.09
C TRP A 16 3.69 -5.84 -7.02
N ILE A 17 3.78 -6.85 -7.90
CA ILE A 17 2.67 -7.25 -8.77
C ILE A 17 1.49 -7.76 -7.92
N ILE A 18 1.74 -8.61 -6.93
CA ILE A 18 0.71 -9.19 -6.06
C ILE A 18 -0.02 -8.09 -5.28
N VAL A 19 0.71 -7.18 -4.64
CA VAL A 19 0.15 -6.07 -3.85
C VAL A 19 -0.59 -5.05 -4.72
N THR A 20 -0.34 -5.04 -6.03
CA THR A 20 -1.09 -4.20 -6.97
C THR A 20 -2.52 -4.71 -7.24
N ILE A 21 -2.78 -6.02 -7.10
CA ILE A 21 -4.09 -6.61 -7.40
C ILE A 21 -5.22 -5.98 -6.57
N PRO A 22 -5.14 -5.90 -5.21
CA PRO A 22 -6.17 -5.25 -4.41
C PRO A 22 -6.41 -3.79 -4.80
N VAL A 23 -5.33 -3.04 -5.05
CA VAL A 23 -5.41 -1.62 -5.42
C VAL A 23 -6.09 -1.44 -6.77
N TRP A 24 -5.76 -2.31 -7.74
CA TRP A 24 -6.40 -2.30 -9.05
C TRP A 24 -7.89 -2.62 -8.95
N ILE A 25 -8.28 -3.65 -8.17
CA ILE A 25 -9.69 -4.01 -7.97
C ILE A 25 -10.45 -2.83 -7.34
N ALA A 26 -9.94 -2.27 -6.25
CA ALA A 26 -10.55 -1.15 -5.55
C ALA A 26 -10.71 0.08 -6.46
N ALA A 27 -9.65 0.42 -7.20
CA ALA A 27 -9.69 1.50 -8.16
C ALA A 27 -10.68 1.22 -9.29
N LYS A 28 -10.73 -0.01 -9.82
CA LYS A 28 -11.64 -0.38 -10.91
C LYS A 28 -13.10 -0.26 -10.49
N ILE A 29 -13.43 -0.66 -9.26
CA ILE A 29 -14.78 -0.48 -8.68
C ILE A 29 -15.12 1.01 -8.60
N LEU A 30 -14.26 1.83 -7.98
CA LEU A 30 -14.54 3.23 -7.68
C LEU A 30 -14.38 4.20 -8.88
N THR A 31 -13.77 3.72 -9.97
CA THR A 31 -13.63 4.48 -11.23
C THR A 31 -14.58 4.00 -12.33
N LEU A 32 -15.55 3.15 -12.01
CA LEU A 32 -16.51 2.58 -12.97
C LEU A 32 -15.81 1.86 -14.13
N GLY A 33 -14.80 1.05 -13.83
CA GLY A 33 -14.07 0.24 -14.81
C GLY A 33 -12.90 0.93 -15.52
N LYS A 34 -12.69 2.24 -15.31
CA LYS A 34 -11.67 3.02 -16.04
C LYS A 34 -10.23 2.77 -15.58
N ALA A 35 -10.02 2.26 -14.37
CA ALA A 35 -8.68 1.97 -13.85
C ALA A 35 -8.02 0.76 -14.56
N LYS A 36 -6.83 1.01 -15.11
CA LYS A 36 -5.97 -0.02 -15.74
C LYS A 36 -5.00 -0.61 -14.71
N PHE A 37 -4.63 -1.88 -14.88
CA PHE A 37 -3.69 -2.57 -14.00
C PHE A 37 -2.30 -1.90 -13.99
N THR A 38 -1.78 -1.54 -15.16
CA THR A 38 -0.50 -0.80 -15.30
C THR A 38 -0.51 0.53 -14.54
N ARG A 39 -1.66 1.20 -14.50
CA ARG A 39 -1.83 2.46 -13.75
C ARG A 39 -1.81 2.20 -12.25
N ALA A 40 -2.43 1.12 -11.79
CA ALA A 40 -2.33 0.69 -10.40
C ALA A 40 -0.90 0.32 -10.01
N MET A 41 -0.14 -0.37 -10.87
CA MET A 41 1.27 -0.70 -10.62
C MET A 41 2.11 0.56 -10.41
N LEU A 42 1.92 1.57 -11.26
CA LEU A 42 2.63 2.84 -11.12
C LEU A 42 2.25 3.58 -9.84
N VAL A 43 0.96 3.58 -9.47
CA VAL A 43 0.49 4.23 -8.23
C VAL A 43 1.03 3.51 -6.99
N THR A 44 1.05 2.19 -6.97
CA THR A 44 1.58 1.41 -5.84
C THR A 44 3.10 1.53 -5.71
N ALA A 45 3.83 1.70 -6.81
CA ALA A 45 5.26 2.01 -6.78
C ALA A 45 5.52 3.46 -6.33
N ALA A 46 4.79 4.44 -6.89
CA ALA A 46 4.98 5.85 -6.60
C ALA A 46 4.55 6.23 -5.19
N GLY A 47 3.55 5.54 -4.62
CA GLY A 47 3.00 5.82 -3.30
C GLY A 47 4.08 5.87 -2.20
N PRO A 48 4.78 4.76 -1.90
CA PRO A 48 5.82 4.73 -0.87
C PRO A 48 6.96 5.72 -1.12
N ILE A 49 7.33 5.94 -2.39
CA ILE A 49 8.38 6.89 -2.76
C ILE A 49 7.96 8.32 -2.40
N VAL A 50 6.76 8.74 -2.83
CA VAL A 50 6.23 10.08 -2.53
C VAL A 50 6.01 10.27 -1.03
N TYR A 51 5.47 9.25 -0.36
CA TYR A 51 5.32 9.26 1.09
C TYR A 51 6.66 9.48 1.80
N GLY A 52 7.68 8.70 1.45
CA GLY A 52 9.01 8.80 2.08
C GLY A 52 9.64 10.18 1.85
N ILE A 53 9.62 10.67 0.62
CA ILE A 53 10.15 12.00 0.28
C ILE A 53 9.46 13.08 1.11
N VAL A 54 8.12 13.10 1.12
CA VAL A 54 7.37 14.13 1.85
C VAL A 54 7.59 14.01 3.36
N PHE A 55 7.62 12.79 3.90
CA PHE A 55 7.86 12.57 5.32
C PHE A 55 9.23 13.10 5.75
N PHE A 56 10.31 12.68 5.09
CA PHE A 56 11.66 13.07 5.48
C PHE A 56 11.92 14.57 5.28
N ILE A 57 11.44 15.15 4.18
CA ILE A 57 11.58 16.60 3.94
C ILE A 57 10.78 17.39 4.98
N ALA A 58 9.50 17.06 5.18
CA ALA A 58 8.66 17.77 6.14
C ALA A 58 9.19 17.64 7.57
N ALA A 59 9.62 16.44 7.98
CA ALA A 59 10.18 16.21 9.30
C ALA A 59 11.46 17.02 9.52
N ALA A 60 12.37 17.03 8.53
CA ALA A 60 13.62 17.79 8.61
C ALA A 60 13.35 19.29 8.75
N VAL A 61 12.52 19.85 7.87
CA VAL A 61 12.17 21.29 7.87
C VAL A 61 11.48 21.70 9.16
N LEU A 62 10.48 20.93 9.61
CA LEU A 62 9.74 21.24 10.83
C LEU A 62 10.60 21.09 12.09
N THR A 63 11.52 20.12 12.13
CA THR A 63 12.45 19.97 13.26
C THR A 63 13.39 21.17 13.37
N VAL A 64 13.94 21.63 12.25
CA VAL A 64 14.80 22.82 12.22
C VAL A 64 14.03 24.07 12.63
N ALA A 65 12.77 24.19 12.22
CA ALA A 65 11.95 25.37 12.52
C ALA A 65 11.43 25.42 13.97
N LEU A 66 11.10 24.27 14.57
CA LEU A 66 10.36 24.20 15.84
C LEU A 66 11.21 23.70 17.02
N GLY A 67 12.43 23.20 16.79
CA GLY A 67 13.40 22.83 17.83
C GLY A 67 13.04 21.60 18.69
N ASN A 68 11.88 20.98 18.49
CA ASN A 68 11.43 19.77 19.20
C ASN A 68 11.16 18.65 18.18
N SER A 69 11.65 17.42 18.41
CA SER A 69 11.63 16.33 17.43
C SER A 69 10.28 15.60 17.30
N THR A 70 9.43 15.58 18.34
CA THR A 70 8.27 14.66 18.39
C THR A 70 7.05 15.20 17.65
N MET A 71 6.70 16.47 17.85
CA MET A 71 5.54 17.09 17.20
C MET A 71 5.71 17.24 15.67
N PRO A 72 6.91 17.63 15.15
CA PRO A 72 7.22 17.61 13.72
C PRO A 72 7.02 16.28 13.02
N ALA A 73 7.38 15.17 13.66
CA ALA A 73 7.26 13.85 13.06
C ALA A 73 5.79 13.46 12.82
N ILE A 74 4.88 13.80 13.75
CA ILE A 74 3.44 13.55 13.61
C ILE A 74 2.86 14.39 12.46
N VAL A 75 3.22 15.68 12.41
CA VAL A 75 2.74 16.57 11.33
C VAL A 75 3.29 16.10 9.98
N ALA A 76 4.57 15.74 9.90
CA ALA A 76 5.18 15.20 8.70
C ALA A 76 4.52 13.88 8.25
N PHE A 77 4.14 13.01 9.18
CA PHE A 77 3.39 11.79 8.90
C PHE A 77 2.03 12.08 8.25
N ILE A 78 1.28 13.04 8.80
CA ILE A 78 -0.02 13.46 8.24
C ILE A 78 0.17 14.06 6.84
N LEU A 79 1.17 14.92 6.63
CA LEU A 79 1.47 15.51 5.33
C LEU A 79 1.87 14.43 4.31
N ALA A 80 2.69 13.47 4.71
CA ALA A 80 3.10 12.35 3.87
C ALA A 80 1.91 11.45 3.49
N PHE A 81 1.00 11.19 4.44
CA PHE A 81 -0.24 10.47 4.17
C PHE A 81 -1.13 11.21 3.17
N ILE A 82 -1.32 12.52 3.34
CA ILE A 82 -2.08 13.35 2.38
C ILE A 82 -1.43 13.31 1.00
N ALA A 83 -0.10 13.42 0.92
CA ALA A 83 0.63 13.34 -0.32
C ALA A 83 0.48 11.97 -1.00
N TRP A 84 0.53 10.89 -0.22
CA TRP A 84 0.26 9.53 -0.68
C TRP A 84 -1.14 9.40 -1.28
N ILE A 85 -2.19 9.91 -0.60
CA ILE A 85 -3.54 9.97 -1.17
C ILE A 85 -3.57 10.83 -2.45
N GLY A 86 -2.77 11.89 -2.50
CA GLY A 86 -2.56 12.70 -3.71
C GLY A 86 -2.05 11.89 -4.90
N VAL A 87 -1.19 10.89 -4.68
CA VAL A 87 -0.73 9.95 -5.72
C VAL A 87 -1.91 9.14 -6.26
N PHE A 88 -2.80 8.65 -5.39
CA PHE A 88 -4.01 7.93 -5.82
C PHE A 88 -4.96 8.83 -6.61
N LYS A 89 -5.15 10.07 -6.13
CA LYS A 89 -5.99 11.08 -6.80
C LYS A 89 -5.52 11.34 -8.23
N LYS A 90 -4.25 11.68 -8.42
CA LYS A 90 -3.66 11.94 -9.75
C LYS A 90 -3.55 10.66 -10.57
N GLY A 91 -3.16 9.58 -9.89
CA GLY A 91 -2.96 8.26 -10.44
C GLY A 91 -4.21 7.65 -11.05
N PHE A 92 -5.39 7.86 -10.47
CA PHE A 92 -6.65 7.34 -11.00
C PHE A 92 -7.56 8.40 -11.62
N ALA A 93 -7.13 9.66 -11.68
CA ALA A 93 -7.92 10.79 -12.15
C ALA A 93 -9.28 10.88 -11.41
N THR A 94 -9.23 10.85 -10.08
CA THR A 94 -10.39 10.90 -9.20
C THR A 94 -10.35 12.12 -8.29
N GLY A 95 -11.42 12.35 -7.51
CA GLY A 95 -11.42 13.32 -6.41
C GLY A 95 -10.79 12.76 -5.13
N TRP A 96 -10.50 13.62 -4.15
CA TRP A 96 -9.88 13.25 -2.87
C TRP A 96 -10.65 12.16 -2.10
N ILE A 97 -11.98 12.30 -2.01
CA ILE A 97 -12.83 11.32 -1.31
C ILE A 97 -12.74 9.95 -1.98
N ARG A 98 -12.81 9.91 -3.32
CA ARG A 98 -12.66 8.65 -4.07
C ARG A 98 -11.25 8.07 -3.93
N ALA A 99 -10.21 8.89 -3.93
CA ALA A 99 -8.84 8.42 -3.72
C ALA A 99 -8.66 7.77 -2.34
N LEU A 100 -9.21 8.39 -1.29
CA LEU A 100 -9.24 7.80 0.06
C LEU A 100 -10.07 6.51 0.09
N ALA A 101 -11.24 6.50 -0.54
CA ALA A 101 -12.07 5.31 -0.65
C ALA A 101 -11.35 4.16 -1.39
N ILE A 102 -10.52 4.46 -2.41
CA ILE A 102 -9.68 3.45 -3.08
C ILE A 102 -8.67 2.86 -2.11
N ALA A 103 -7.99 3.68 -1.32
CA ALA A 103 -7.04 3.20 -0.32
C ALA A 103 -7.72 2.28 0.70
N ILE A 104 -8.85 2.71 1.26
CA ILE A 104 -9.61 1.93 2.24
C ILE A 104 -10.11 0.62 1.63
N LEU A 105 -10.75 0.69 0.46
CA LEU A 105 -11.28 -0.48 -0.22
C LEU A 105 -10.16 -1.45 -0.64
N ALA A 106 -8.98 -0.95 -1.02
CA ALA A 106 -7.83 -1.80 -1.34
C ALA A 106 -7.38 -2.61 -0.12
N THR A 107 -7.36 -1.99 1.07
CA THR A 107 -7.07 -2.70 2.34
C THR A 107 -8.09 -3.79 2.61
N VAL A 108 -9.38 -3.52 2.41
CA VAL A 108 -10.45 -4.52 2.57
C VAL A 108 -10.27 -5.67 1.57
N VAL A 109 -10.05 -5.36 0.29
CA VAL A 109 -9.83 -6.38 -0.74
C VAL A 109 -8.58 -7.22 -0.44
N PHE A 110 -7.50 -6.59 0.05
CA PHE A 110 -6.29 -7.29 0.44
C PHE A 110 -6.54 -8.26 1.60
N ALA A 111 -7.29 -7.82 2.62
CA ALA A 111 -7.67 -8.68 3.74
C ALA A 111 -8.53 -9.87 3.29
N VAL A 112 -9.53 -9.64 2.42
CA VAL A 112 -10.38 -10.70 1.87
C VAL A 112 -9.55 -11.71 1.07
N ILE A 113 -8.67 -11.24 0.19
CA ILE A 113 -7.78 -12.13 -0.58
C ILE A 113 -6.89 -12.94 0.36
N GLY A 114 -6.30 -12.32 1.38
CA GLY A 114 -5.47 -13.00 2.37
C GLY A 114 -6.22 -14.09 3.14
N VAL A 115 -7.47 -13.83 3.52
CA VAL A 115 -8.34 -14.82 4.18
C VAL A 115 -8.61 -15.99 3.25
N VAL A 116 -9.03 -15.73 2.00
CA VAL A 116 -9.32 -16.79 1.02
C VAL A 116 -8.10 -17.68 0.79
N ILE A 117 -6.92 -17.08 0.58
CA ILE A 117 -5.70 -17.87 0.38
C ILE A 117 -5.36 -18.67 1.63
N THR A 118 -5.50 -18.09 2.83
CA THR A 118 -5.27 -18.79 4.10
C THR A 118 -6.16 -20.03 4.23
N LEU A 119 -7.46 -19.90 3.94
CA LEU A 119 -8.40 -21.01 4.00
C LEU A 119 -8.04 -22.12 3.00
N ILE A 120 -7.64 -21.77 1.78
CA ILE A 120 -7.21 -22.73 0.76
C ILE A 120 -5.95 -23.48 1.22
N ILE A 121 -4.94 -22.75 1.74
CA ILE A 121 -3.70 -23.36 2.21
C ILE A 121 -3.99 -24.31 3.38
N GLN A 122 -4.80 -23.90 4.36
CA GLN A 122 -5.11 -24.73 5.52
C GLN A 122 -5.91 -25.99 5.17
N ALA A 123 -6.76 -25.93 4.14
CA ALA A 123 -7.48 -27.10 3.65
C ALA A 123 -6.54 -28.15 3.03
N ILE A 124 -5.41 -27.72 2.45
CA ILE A 124 -4.42 -28.60 1.82
C ILE A 124 -3.35 -29.03 2.83
N VAL A 125 -2.91 -28.10 3.68
CA VAL A 125 -1.85 -28.27 4.68
C VAL A 125 -2.40 -27.83 6.05
N PRO A 126 -3.00 -28.76 6.81
CA PRO A 126 -3.52 -28.47 8.15
C PRO A 126 -2.39 -27.95 9.06
N GLY A 127 -2.66 -26.86 9.79
CA GLY A 127 -1.69 -26.23 10.69
C GLY A 127 -0.72 -25.24 10.04
N ALA A 128 -0.85 -24.97 8.73
CA ALA A 128 -0.08 -23.91 8.08
C ALA A 128 -0.39 -22.52 8.71
N PRO A 129 0.65 -21.68 8.91
CA PRO A 129 0.47 -20.36 9.51
C PRO A 129 -0.39 -19.44 8.61
N PRO A 130 -1.27 -18.61 9.20
CA PRO A 130 -2.07 -17.65 8.45
C PRO A 130 -1.20 -16.64 7.71
N ILE A 131 -1.62 -16.26 6.50
CA ILE A 131 -0.99 -15.17 5.73
C ILE A 131 -1.84 -13.90 5.70
N THR A 132 -2.82 -13.82 6.61
CA THR A 132 -3.67 -12.64 6.76
C THR A 132 -2.89 -11.47 7.37
N PRO A 133 -3.17 -10.22 6.94
CA PRO A 133 -2.53 -9.04 7.52
C PRO A 133 -2.94 -8.78 8.98
N PHE A 134 -4.00 -9.43 9.45
CA PHE A 134 -4.45 -9.37 10.83
C PHE A 134 -4.36 -10.77 11.45
N PRO A 135 -3.93 -10.89 12.71
CA PRO A 135 -4.00 -12.15 13.42
C PRO A 135 -5.47 -12.57 13.53
N LEU A 136 -5.83 -13.68 12.89
CA LEU A 136 -7.10 -14.33 13.16
C LEU A 136 -6.95 -14.95 14.55
N GLN A 137 -7.64 -14.41 15.55
CA GLN A 137 -7.75 -15.09 16.84
C GLN A 137 -8.27 -16.49 16.57
N GLN A 138 -7.44 -17.49 16.89
CA GLN A 138 -7.82 -18.89 16.84
C GLN A 138 -8.87 -19.07 17.94
N VAL A 139 -10.14 -19.14 17.55
CA VAL A 139 -11.26 -19.55 18.41
C VAL A 139 -11.29 -21.07 18.53
#